data_AF-F8B422-F1
#
_entry.id   AF-F8B422-F1
#
_cell.length_a   1.000
_cell.length_b   1.000
_cell.length_c   1.000
_cell.angle_alpha   90.00
_cell.angle_beta   90.00
_cell.angle_gamma   90.00
#
_symmetry.space_group_name_H-M   'P 1'
#
loop_
_entity.id
_entity.type
_entity.pdbx_description
1 polymer ?
#
loop_
_entity_poly.entity_id
_entity_poly.type
_entity_poly.pdbx_seq_one_letter_code
_entity_poly.pdbx_strand_id
1 'polypeptide(L)'
;MRDARAREFALHGGSHSFLLTTLIIFWIDYRIVVVTDQSILVLRAGKLVPSKPKGDAPLARLPRQTVLGPLSGLWGKTQATGEKLNIHKRFHKDIAAADAAIGSAS
;
A
#
# COMPACT_ATOMS: atom_id res chain seq x y z
N MET A 1 56.06 -8.83 -6.01
CA MET A 1 55.37 -9.56 -7.10
C MET A 1 54.11 -10.13 -6.46
N ARG A 2 53.00 -9.37 -6.36
CA ARG A 2 51.85 -9.39 -7.29
C ARG A 2 51.37 -10.85 -7.48
N ASP A 3 50.24 -11.33 -6.94
CA ASP A 3 48.89 -10.75 -7.09
C ASP A 3 47.88 -11.21 -6.02
N ALA A 4 47.10 -10.24 -5.55
CA ALA A 4 45.78 -10.45 -4.99
C ALA A 4 44.84 -10.94 -6.10
N ARG A 5 44.11 -12.03 -5.88
CA ARG A 5 42.91 -12.35 -6.66
C ARG A 5 41.71 -12.51 -5.73
N ALA A 6 41.20 -11.34 -5.33
CA ALA A 6 39.79 -11.16 -5.07
C ALA A 6 39.02 -11.67 -6.30
N ARG A 7 38.20 -12.70 -6.10
CA ARG A 7 37.22 -13.12 -7.09
C ARG A 7 36.02 -12.21 -6.90
N GLU A 8 36.03 -11.08 -7.62
CA GLU A 8 34.85 -10.28 -7.87
C GLU A 8 33.73 -11.20 -8.35
N PHE A 9 32.69 -11.31 -7.54
CA PHE A 9 31.38 -11.75 -7.98
C PHE A 9 30.93 -10.75 -9.05
N ALA A 10 31.17 -11.13 -10.31
CA ALA A 10 30.75 -10.39 -11.49
C ALA A 10 29.22 -10.20 -11.45
N LEU A 11 28.80 -9.05 -10.95
CA LEU A 11 27.47 -8.49 -11.11
C LEU A 11 27.30 -8.09 -12.58
N HIS A 12 26.96 -9.05 -13.45
CA HIS A 12 26.52 -8.73 -14.80
C HIS A 12 25.17 -9.40 -15.08
N GLY A 13 24.11 -8.66 -14.78
CA GLY A 13 22.72 -9.04 -14.97
C GLY A 13 21.81 -7.83 -15.23
N GLY A 14 22.18 -7.01 -16.23
CA GLY A 14 21.25 -6.21 -17.03
C GLY A 14 20.48 -5.07 -16.34
N SER A 15 20.91 -3.84 -16.64
CA SER A 15 20.24 -2.54 -16.40
C SER A 15 18.76 -2.43 -16.84
N HIS A 16 18.21 -3.46 -17.51
CA HIS A 16 16.83 -3.50 -18.00
C HIS A 16 15.81 -3.72 -16.89
N SER A 17 16.15 -4.53 -15.88
CA SER A 17 15.24 -4.82 -14.76
C SER A 17 14.90 -3.54 -13.99
N PHE A 18 15.90 -2.68 -13.77
CA PHE A 18 15.70 -1.40 -13.09
C PHE A 18 14.79 -0.47 -13.89
N LEU A 19 15.02 -0.33 -15.21
CA LEU A 19 14.16 0.49 -16.07
C LEU A 19 12.73 -0.03 -16.11
N LEU A 20 12.54 -1.34 -16.23
CA LEU A 20 11.21 -1.95 -16.18
C LEU A 20 10.55 -1.69 -14.82
N THR A 21 11.23 -1.98 -13.70
CA THR A 21 10.69 -1.76 -12.35
C THR A 21 10.35 -0.29 -12.08
N THR A 22 11.13 0.64 -12.62
CA THR A 22 10.88 2.08 -12.46
C THR A 22 9.68 2.53 -13.29
N LEU A 23 9.48 1.94 -14.47
CA LEU A 23 8.34 2.24 -15.35
C LEU A 23 7.00 1.79 -14.74
N ILE A 24 6.95 0.61 -14.09
CA ILE A 24 5.72 0.08 -13.47
C ILE A 24 5.22 0.96 -12.32
N ILE A 25 6.12 1.62 -11.59
CA ILE A 25 5.75 2.50 -10.46
C ILE A 25 4.86 3.67 -10.92
N PHE A 26 4.98 4.11 -12.17
CA PHE A 26 4.11 5.18 -12.70
C PHE A 26 2.64 4.75 -12.88
N TRP A 27 2.40 3.45 -13.08
CA TRP A 27 1.08 2.86 -13.28
C TRP A 27 0.41 2.40 -11.97
N ILE A 28 1.16 2.37 -10.87
CA ILE A 28 0.63 1.98 -9.57
C ILE A 28 0.20 3.23 -8.81
N ASP A 29 -1.09 3.30 -8.53
CA ASP A 29 -1.68 4.33 -7.69
C ASP A 29 -1.80 3.85 -6.24
N TYR A 30 -1.16 4.58 -5.34
CA TYR A 30 -1.22 4.30 -3.91
C TYR A 30 -2.33 5.11 -3.25
N ARG A 31 -3.03 4.48 -2.29
CA ARG A 31 -4.00 5.12 -1.42
C ARG A 31 -3.60 4.98 0.04
N ILE A 32 -3.89 6.00 0.82
CA ILE A 32 -3.75 5.99 2.28
C ILE A 32 -5.16 5.96 2.84
N VAL A 33 -5.50 4.90 3.57
CA VAL A 33 -6.80 4.78 4.26
C VAL A 33 -6.57 5.12 5.73
N VAL A 34 -7.23 6.17 6.20
CA VAL A 34 -7.19 6.61 7.60
C VAL A 34 -8.52 6.26 8.24
N VAL A 35 -8.48 5.36 9.21
CA VAL A 35 -9.66 5.01 10.02
C VAL A 35 -9.62 5.85 11.29
N THR A 36 -10.61 6.71 11.47
CA THR A 36 -10.78 7.51 12.70
C THR A 36 -11.96 6.97 13.52
N ASP A 37 -12.26 7.56 14.67
CA ASP A 37 -13.46 7.19 15.44
C ASP A 37 -14.77 7.60 14.73
N GLN A 38 -14.74 8.72 13.98
CA GLN A 38 -15.96 9.27 13.37
C GLN A 38 -16.18 8.87 11.92
N SER A 39 -15.10 8.64 11.17
CA SER A 39 -15.19 8.34 9.74
C SER A 39 -13.93 7.66 9.18
N ILE A 40 -14.05 7.09 7.98
CA ILE A 40 -12.91 6.57 7.23
C ILE A 40 -12.60 7.56 6.10
N LEU A 41 -11.33 7.95 5.98
CA LEU A 41 -10.84 8.86 4.94
C LEU A 41 -9.94 8.09 3.99
N VAL A 42 -10.20 8.24 2.69
CA VAL A 42 -9.35 7.69 1.64
C VAL A 42 -8.60 8.84 1.01
N LEU A 43 -7.27 8.85 1.14
CA LEU A 43 -6.39 9.88 0.63
C LEU A 43 -5.56 9.34 -0.53
N ARG A 44 -5.23 10.22 -1.48
CA ARG A 44 -4.25 9.91 -2.53
C ARG A 44 -2.85 9.96 -1.92
N ALA A 45 -2.02 8.95 -2.18
CA ALA A 45 -0.60 9.00 -1.82
C ALA A 45 0.25 9.59 -2.95
N GLY A 46 1.43 10.12 -2.61
CA GLY A 46 2.43 10.50 -3.59
C GLY A 46 2.98 9.28 -4.35
N LYS A 47 3.21 9.41 -5.66
CA LYS A 47 3.78 8.33 -6.50
C LYS A 47 5.20 7.92 -6.08
N LEU A 48 6.01 8.89 -5.64
CA LEU A 48 7.38 8.66 -5.18
C LEU A 48 7.48 8.31 -3.69
N VAL A 49 6.57 8.85 -2.87
CA VAL A 49 6.57 8.66 -1.41
C VAL A 49 5.15 8.26 -1.00
N PRO A 50 4.85 6.95 -0.90
CA PRO A 50 3.50 6.46 -0.59
C PRO A 50 3.08 6.76 0.85
N SER A 51 4.01 7.17 1.72
CA SER A 51 3.72 7.57 3.10
C SER A 51 3.19 9.00 3.22
N LYS A 52 3.30 9.82 2.17
CA LYS A 52 2.88 11.22 2.23
C LYS A 52 1.59 11.41 1.42
N PRO A 53 0.50 11.91 2.04
CA PRO A 53 -0.70 12.24 1.29
C PRO A 53 -0.39 13.35 0.29
N LYS A 54 -1.03 13.28 -0.88
CA LYS A 54 -0.90 14.25 -1.95
C LYS A 54 -2.27 14.83 -2.29
N GLY A 55 -2.37 16.15 -2.27
CA GLY A 55 -3.61 16.90 -2.51
C GLY A 55 -4.20 17.44 -1.21
N ASP A 56 -5.09 18.43 -1.35
CA ASP A 56 -5.64 19.19 -0.23
C ASP A 56 -6.92 18.56 0.38
N ALA A 57 -7.53 17.60 -0.32
CA ALA A 57 -8.79 16.99 0.08
C ALA A 57 -8.77 15.45 0.01
N PRO A 58 -9.53 14.76 0.88
CA PRO A 58 -9.75 13.32 0.78
C PRO A 58 -10.47 12.97 -0.53
N LEU A 59 -10.08 11.85 -1.15
CA LEU A 59 -10.73 11.32 -2.34
C LEU A 59 -12.13 10.79 -2.02
N ALA A 60 -12.28 10.17 -0.85
CA ALA A 60 -13.55 9.70 -0.34
C ALA A 60 -13.59 9.83 1.18
N ARG A 61 -14.79 10.07 1.70
CA ARG A 61 -15.11 10.00 3.12
C ARG A 61 -16.27 9.03 3.30
N LEU A 62 -16.05 8.04 4.14
CA LEU A 62 -16.98 6.95 4.37
C LEU A 62 -17.42 6.94 5.85
N PRO A 63 -18.64 6.44 6.13
CA PRO A 63 -19.08 6.22 7.49
C PRO A 63 -18.11 5.32 8.26
N ARG A 64 -17.98 5.51 9.57
CA ARG A 64 -17.10 4.67 10.40
C ARG A 64 -17.53 3.20 10.40
N GLN A 65 -18.83 2.96 10.21
CA GLN A 65 -19.47 1.65 10.20
C GLN A 65 -19.17 0.85 8.93
N THR A 66 -18.44 1.42 7.96
CA THR A 66 -18.03 0.69 6.76
C THR A 66 -17.01 -0.39 7.12
N VAL A 67 -17.40 -1.65 6.90
CA VAL A 67 -16.54 -2.82 7.04
C VAL A 67 -15.63 -2.91 5.81
N LEU A 68 -14.32 -2.99 6.02
CA LEU A 68 -13.32 -3.00 4.94
C LEU A 68 -12.98 -4.42 4.47
N GLY A 69 -13.12 -5.42 5.35
CA GLY A 69 -12.90 -6.84 5.09
C GLY A 69 -14.13 -7.63 4.61
N PRO A 70 -14.03 -8.97 4.49
CA PRO A 70 -12.87 -9.80 4.83
C PRO A 70 -11.78 -9.79 3.73
N LEU A 71 -10.52 -9.67 4.14
CA LEU A 71 -9.36 -9.75 3.24
C LEU A 71 -8.71 -11.13 3.30
N SER A 72 -8.27 -11.65 2.15
CA SER A 72 -7.58 -12.96 2.05
C SER A 72 -6.42 -12.93 1.06
N GLY A 73 -5.52 -13.93 1.16
CA GLY A 73 -4.35 -14.05 0.29
C GLY A 73 -3.20 -13.08 0.61
N LEU A 74 -2.21 -13.01 -0.29
CA LEU A 74 -1.09 -12.06 -0.16
C LEU A 74 -1.52 -10.62 -0.46
N TRP A 75 -2.49 -10.46 -1.35
CA TRP A 75 -3.10 -9.20 -1.76
C TRP A 75 -4.61 -9.32 -1.64
N GLY A 76 -5.13 -8.91 -0.48
CA GLY A 76 -6.57 -8.80 -0.25
C GLY A 76 -7.15 -7.69 -1.10
N LYS A 77 -8.40 -7.82 -1.54
CA LYS A 77 -9.05 -6.80 -2.37
C LYS A 77 -10.26 -6.27 -1.65
N THR A 78 -10.44 -4.95 -1.67
CA THR A 78 -11.65 -4.31 -1.15
C THR A 78 -12.18 -3.29 -2.14
N GLN A 79 -13.50 -3.16 -2.19
CA GLN A 79 -14.20 -2.09 -2.90
C GLN A 79 -14.96 -1.18 -1.93
N ALA A 80 -14.90 -1.48 -0.62
CA ALA A 80 -15.61 -0.76 0.43
C ALA A 80 -15.17 0.71 0.51
N THR A 81 -13.96 1.02 0.02
CA THR A 81 -13.40 2.37 -0.03
C THR A 81 -13.97 3.26 -1.13
N GLY A 82 -14.93 2.77 -1.93
CA GLY A 82 -15.46 3.46 -3.13
C GLY A 82 -14.61 3.27 -4.39
N GLU A 83 -13.42 2.69 -4.25
CA GLU A 83 -12.56 2.25 -5.35
C GLU A 83 -11.95 0.89 -5.04
N LYS A 84 -11.55 0.15 -6.07
CA LYS A 84 -10.91 -1.16 -5.93
C LYS A 84 -9.48 -1.00 -5.43
N LEU A 85 -9.23 -1.38 -4.18
CA LEU A 85 -7.90 -1.38 -3.57
C LEU A 85 -7.36 -2.79 -3.37
N ASN A 86 -6.08 -2.98 -3.70
CA ASN A 86 -5.32 -4.17 -3.38
C ASN A 86 -4.48 -3.90 -2.13
N ILE A 87 -4.78 -4.61 -1.05
CA ILE A 87 -4.19 -4.44 0.27
C ILE A 87 -3.22 -5.60 0.52
N HIS A 88 -1.95 -5.27 0.69
CA HIS A 88 -0.92 -6.23 1.03
C HIS A 88 -1.19 -6.88 2.40
N LYS A 89 -0.86 -8.17 2.54
CA LYS A 89 -1.06 -8.98 3.76
C LYS A 89 -0.57 -8.32 5.05
N ARG A 90 0.49 -7.51 4.97
CA ARG A 90 1.04 -6.79 6.15
C ARG A 90 0.03 -5.88 6.85
N PHE A 91 -0.98 -5.39 6.12
CA PHE A 91 -2.01 -4.48 6.64
C PHE A 91 -3.32 -5.20 7.01
N HIS A 92 -3.42 -6.52 6.79
CA HIS A 92 -4.65 -7.26 7.10
C HIS A 92 -4.98 -7.21 8.59
N LYS A 93 -3.97 -7.19 9.46
CA LYS A 93 -4.13 -7.03 10.91
C LYS A 93 -4.76 -5.68 11.27
N ASP A 94 -4.37 -4.61 10.58
CA ASP A 94 -4.83 -3.25 10.87
C ASP A 94 -6.28 -3.09 10.40
N ILE A 95 -6.62 -3.71 9.28
CA ILE A 95 -8.00 -3.79 8.77
C ILE A 95 -8.88 -4.60 9.72
N ALA A 96 -8.44 -5.78 10.16
CA ALA A 96 -9.19 -6.58 11.11
C ALA A 96 -9.42 -5.84 12.43
N ALA A 97 -8.41 -5.12 12.94
CA ALA A 97 -8.55 -4.28 14.13
C ALA A 97 -9.55 -3.12 13.91
N ALA A 98 -9.48 -2.45 12.76
CA ALA A 98 -10.41 -1.38 12.39
C ALA A 98 -11.86 -1.86 12.30
N ASP A 99 -12.09 -3.03 11.71
CA ASP A 99 -13.40 -3.67 11.58
C ASP A 99 -13.90 -4.16 12.95
N ALA A 100 -13.04 -4.76 13.79
CA ALA A 100 -13.41 -5.22 15.14
C ALA A 100 -13.85 -4.06 16.06
N ALA A 101 -13.23 -2.89 15.90
CA ALA A 101 -13.60 -1.68 16.62
C ALA A 101 -15.01 -1.17 16.26
N ILE A 102 -15.59 -1.57 15.11
CA ILE A 102 -17.01 -1.28 14.79
C ILE A 102 -17.92 -2.04 15.75
N GLY A 103 -17.63 -3.33 15.98
CA GLY A 103 -18.41 -4.19 16.88
C GLY A 103 -18.19 -3.93 18.36
N SER A 104 -17.14 -3.16 18.73
CA SER A 104 -16.83 -2.82 20.13
C SER A 104 -17.48 -1.51 20.59
N ALA A 105 -18.06 -0.74 19.67
CA ALA A 105 -18.69 0.56 19.94
C ALA A 105 -20.22 0.46 20.17
N SER A 106 -20.72 -0.71 20.59
CA SER A 106 -22.14 -0.97 20.90
C SER A 106 -22.40 -0.91 22.40
#